data_AF-F7S940-F1
#
_entry.id   AF-F7S940-F1
#
_cell.length_a   1.000
_cell.length_b   1.000
_cell.length_c   1.000
_cell.angle_alpha   90.00
_cell.angle_beta   90.00
_cell.angle_gamma   90.00
#
_symmetry.space_group_name_H-M   'P 1'
#
loop_
_entity.id
_entity.type
_entity.pdbx_description
1 polymer ?
#
loop_
_entity_poly.entity_id
_entity_poly.type
_entity_poly.pdbx_seq_one_letter_code
_entity_poly.pdbx_strand_id
1 'polypeptide(L)'
;MAPSVEKIGGTSIAATDAVVGNVLIAGRAGRDLYRRIFVVSAYGGITDLLLEPKKKTDAAKPPGLYASFAADGEKGDWRDALDAVAAAMRARNEEVFGTSPERAVADDFVAARIGETRACLDDLDRLRGHGHFRLDEPLATLRELLAGLGE
;
A
#
# COMPACT_ATOMS: atom_id res chain seq x y z
N MET A 1 13.24 -24.70 20.22
CA MET A 1 13.74 -24.05 18.98
C MET A 1 12.91 -22.80 18.73
N ALA A 2 13.54 -21.64 18.50
CA ALA A 2 12.84 -20.39 18.21
C ALA A 2 12.37 -20.33 16.74
N PRO A 3 11.28 -19.59 16.42
CA PRO A 3 10.87 -19.40 15.03
C PRO A 3 11.92 -18.58 14.26
N SER A 4 12.04 -18.81 12.94
CA SER A 4 12.83 -17.93 12.07
C SER A 4 12.01 -16.72 11.65
N VAL A 5 12.70 -15.60 11.38
CA VAL A 5 12.10 -14.38 10.84
C VAL A 5 12.81 -14.03 9.54
N GLU A 6 12.05 -13.91 8.45
CA GLU A 6 12.56 -13.66 7.10
C GLU A 6 11.92 -12.38 6.54
N LYS A 7 12.74 -11.40 6.14
CA LYS A 7 12.26 -10.16 5.51
C LYS A 7 12.25 -10.33 4.00
N ILE A 8 11.12 -9.99 3.37
CA ILE A 8 10.98 -9.91 1.91
C ILE A 8 10.76 -8.45 1.54
N GLY A 9 11.60 -7.93 0.63
CA GLY A 9 11.52 -6.54 0.17
C GLY A 9 10.44 -6.33 -0.90
N GLY A 10 10.02 -5.08 -1.09
CA GLY A 10 8.93 -4.71 -2.01
C GLY A 10 9.16 -5.08 -3.49
N THR A 11 10.42 -5.02 -3.96
CA THR A 11 10.77 -5.49 -5.31
C THR A 11 10.79 -7.01 -5.39
N SER A 12 11.19 -7.69 -4.32
CA SER A 12 11.23 -9.15 -4.27
C SER A 12 9.82 -9.75 -4.23
N ILE A 13 8.91 -9.19 -3.42
CA ILE A 13 7.53 -9.69 -3.32
C ILE A 13 6.75 -9.50 -4.63
N ALA A 14 7.13 -8.53 -5.47
CA ALA A 14 6.54 -8.36 -6.81
C ALA A 14 6.79 -9.56 -7.74
N ALA A 15 7.80 -10.38 -7.47
CA ALA A 15 8.02 -11.66 -8.14
C ALA A 15 7.37 -12.80 -7.33
N THR A 16 6.04 -12.73 -7.16
CA THR A 16 5.28 -13.59 -6.23
C THR A 16 5.58 -15.08 -6.41
N ASP A 17 5.55 -15.59 -7.64
CA ASP A 17 5.81 -17.01 -7.93
C ASP A 17 7.22 -17.43 -7.50
N ALA A 18 8.21 -16.58 -7.74
CA ALA A 18 9.59 -16.84 -7.34
C ALA A 18 9.73 -16.84 -5.82
N VAL A 19 9.02 -15.97 -5.11
CA VAL A 19 9.00 -15.94 -3.63
C VAL A 19 8.32 -17.20 -3.09
N VAL A 20 7.17 -17.59 -3.63
CA VAL A 20 6.47 -18.81 -3.21
C VAL A 20 7.36 -20.02 -3.43
N GLY A 21 7.91 -20.18 -4.63
CA GLY A 21 8.74 -21.33 -4.99
C GLY A 21 10.07 -21.40 -4.25
N ASN A 22 10.79 -20.28 -4.16
CA ASN A 22 12.19 -20.28 -3.70
C ASN A 22 12.37 -19.84 -2.24
N VAL A 23 11.39 -19.18 -1.63
CA VAL A 23 11.51 -18.66 -0.25
C VAL A 23 10.52 -19.36 0.69
N LEU A 24 9.23 -19.35 0.33
CA LEU A 24 8.19 -19.93 1.19
C LEU A 24 8.28 -21.46 1.20
N ILE A 25 8.19 -22.08 0.03
CA ILE A 25 8.29 -23.53 -0.13
C ILE A 25 9.77 -23.96 -0.13
N ALA A 26 10.56 -23.51 -1.11
CA ALA A 26 12.00 -23.81 -1.24
C ALA A 26 12.33 -25.31 -1.08
N GLY A 27 11.50 -26.19 -1.64
CA GLY A 27 11.65 -27.65 -1.53
C GLY A 27 11.33 -28.24 -0.14
N ARG A 28 10.84 -27.43 0.81
CA ARG A 28 10.42 -27.89 2.14
C ARG A 28 9.04 -28.55 2.09
N ALA A 29 8.78 -29.45 3.04
CA ALA A 29 7.51 -30.15 3.18
C ALA A 29 7.16 -30.41 4.66
N GLY A 30 5.88 -30.69 4.93
CA GLY A 30 5.41 -31.05 6.26
C GLY A 30 5.76 -29.99 7.30
N ARG A 31 6.41 -30.41 8.40
CA ARG A 31 6.71 -29.51 9.54
C ARG A 31 7.69 -28.39 9.20
N ASP A 32 8.51 -28.56 8.16
CA ASP A 32 9.56 -27.61 7.78
C ASP A 32 9.00 -26.36 7.06
N LEU A 33 7.72 -26.39 6.66
CA LEU A 33 7.02 -25.22 6.14
C LEU A 33 6.62 -24.22 7.23
N TYR A 34 6.53 -24.68 8.49
CA TYR A 34 5.91 -23.92 9.57
C TYR A 34 6.93 -23.38 10.58
N ARG A 35 6.45 -22.58 11.53
CA ARG A 35 7.24 -21.88 12.56
C ARG A 35 8.22 -20.83 12.00
N ARG A 36 7.77 -20.18 10.93
CA ARG A 36 8.50 -19.13 10.22
C ARG A 36 7.61 -17.92 10.12
N ILE A 37 8.19 -16.75 10.37
CA ILE A 37 7.51 -15.47 10.28
C ILE A 37 8.09 -14.75 9.06
N PHE A 38 7.22 -14.33 8.16
CA PHE A 38 7.61 -13.55 6.99
C PHE A 38 7.16 -12.11 7.16
N VAL A 39 8.10 -11.19 7.03
CA VAL A 39 7.85 -9.76 7.08
C VAL A 39 8.02 -9.22 5.66
N VAL A 40 6.90 -9.11 4.95
CA VAL A 40 6.83 -8.49 3.62
C VAL A 40 6.78 -6.97 3.74
N SER A 41 7.31 -6.27 2.75
CA SER A 41 7.04 -4.85 2.55
C SER A 41 5.98 -4.71 1.46
N ALA A 42 5.36 -3.54 1.38
CA ALA A 42 4.50 -3.15 0.28
C ALA A 42 5.13 -3.46 -1.09
N TYR A 43 4.29 -3.82 -2.07
CA TYR A 43 4.72 -4.02 -3.45
C TYR A 43 5.47 -2.79 -3.99
N GLY A 44 6.54 -3.04 -4.75
CA GLY A 44 7.30 -1.99 -5.40
C GLY A 44 6.39 -1.06 -6.22
N GLY A 45 6.46 0.24 -5.93
CA GLY A 45 5.65 1.28 -6.58
C GLY A 45 4.38 1.67 -5.81
N ILE A 46 3.83 0.81 -4.94
CA ILE A 46 2.63 1.12 -4.15
C ILE A 46 2.96 2.19 -3.08
N THR A 47 4.07 2.06 -2.36
CA THR A 47 4.52 3.09 -1.40
C THR A 47 4.72 4.46 -2.07
N ASP A 48 5.25 4.48 -3.30
CA ASP A 48 5.48 5.73 -4.03
C ASP A 48 4.15 6.39 -4.44
N LEU A 49 3.11 5.59 -4.75
CA LEU A 49 1.75 6.08 -5.02
C LEU A 49 1.07 6.60 -3.74
N LEU A 50 1.31 5.95 -2.61
CA LEU A 50 0.74 6.33 -1.32
C LEU A 50 1.38 7.59 -0.73
N LEU A 51 2.69 7.75 -0.88
CA LEU A 51 3.44 8.83 -0.25
C LEU A 51 3.86 9.91 -1.25
N GLU A 52 4.94 9.65 -1.98
CA GLU A 52 5.50 10.56 -2.97
C GLU A 52 6.49 9.81 -3.88
N PRO A 53 6.67 10.25 -5.15
CA PRO A 53 7.70 9.70 -6.01
C PRO A 53 9.10 9.93 -5.44
N LYS A 54 9.96 8.89 -5.48
CA LYS A 54 11.35 8.97 -5.01
C LYS A 54 12.22 10.03 -5.71
N LYS A 55 11.82 10.50 -6.89
CA LYS A 55 12.54 11.54 -7.66
C LYS A 55 11.60 12.70 -7.97
N LYS A 56 11.96 13.90 -7.48
CA LYS A 56 11.25 15.17 -7.78
C LYS A 56 11.31 15.59 -9.26
N THR A 57 12.18 14.98 -10.07
CA THR A 57 12.41 15.33 -11.48
C THR A 57 11.38 14.78 -12.45
N ASP A 58 10.51 13.87 -12.02
CA ASP A 58 9.44 13.33 -12.88
C ASP A 58 8.20 14.23 -12.79
N ALA A 59 8.31 15.45 -13.31
CA ALA A 59 7.22 16.44 -13.30
C ALA A 59 5.96 15.98 -14.06
N ALA A 60 6.06 14.88 -14.83
CA ALA A 60 4.96 14.26 -15.55
C ALA A 60 4.15 13.25 -14.70
N LYS A 61 4.65 12.83 -13.52
CA LYS A 61 3.95 11.85 -12.69
C LYS A 61 3.04 12.58 -11.69
N PRO A 62 1.76 12.18 -11.55
CA PRO A 62 0.87 12.78 -10.55
C PRO A 62 1.45 12.61 -9.14
N PRO A 63 1.19 13.58 -8.23
CA PRO A 63 1.62 13.47 -6.84
C PRO A 63 1.05 12.20 -6.18
N GLY A 64 1.83 11.61 -5.27
CA GLY A 64 1.34 10.53 -4.43
C GLY A 64 0.24 11.01 -3.49
N LEU A 65 -0.58 10.09 -2.97
CA LEU A 65 -1.76 10.39 -2.17
C LEU A 65 -1.47 11.35 -1.01
N TYR A 66 -0.42 11.08 -0.22
CA TYR A 66 0.00 11.98 0.86
C TYR A 66 0.32 13.39 0.35
N ALA A 67 1.11 13.50 -0.73
CA ALA A 67 1.49 14.78 -1.30
C ALA A 67 0.29 15.55 -1.88
N SER A 68 -0.68 14.85 -2.49
CA SER A 68 -1.94 15.44 -2.96
C SER A 68 -2.79 15.94 -1.80
N PHE A 69 -2.89 15.16 -0.72
CA PHE A 69 -3.67 15.54 0.45
C PHE A 69 -3.08 16.74 1.21
N ALA A 70 -1.75 16.73 1.40
CA ALA A 70 -1.03 17.76 2.15
C ALA A 70 -0.91 19.10 1.41
N ALA A 71 -1.21 19.15 0.10
CA ALA A 71 -1.22 20.39 -0.64
C ALA A 71 -2.45 21.26 -0.24
N ASP A 72 -2.21 22.51 0.16
CA ASP A 72 -3.24 23.52 0.50
C ASP A 72 -3.91 24.11 -0.76
N GLY A 73 -4.46 23.25 -1.62
CA GLY A 73 -5.15 23.61 -2.86
C GLY A 73 -4.30 23.52 -4.15
N GLU A 74 -5.03 23.58 -5.27
CA GLU A 74 -4.65 23.46 -6.70
C GLU A 74 -3.87 22.22 -7.18
N LYS A 75 -3.25 21.41 -6.31
CA LYS A 75 -2.50 20.21 -6.74
C LYS A 75 -3.25 18.90 -6.57
N GLY A 76 -4.20 18.65 -7.47
CA GLY A 76 -4.84 17.34 -7.68
C GLY A 76 -5.80 16.92 -6.57
N ASP A 77 -6.92 16.26 -6.94
CA ASP A 77 -7.83 15.69 -5.94
C ASP A 77 -7.16 14.46 -5.31
N TRP A 78 -6.97 14.47 -3.98
CA TRP A 78 -6.44 13.31 -3.26
C TRP A 78 -7.32 12.07 -3.49
N ARG A 79 -8.60 12.24 -3.82
CA ARG A 79 -9.51 11.16 -4.19
C ARG A 79 -9.05 10.44 -5.46
N ASP A 80 -8.61 11.18 -6.47
CA ASP A 80 -8.05 10.60 -7.70
C ASP A 80 -6.77 9.82 -7.42
N ALA A 81 -5.91 10.34 -6.53
CA ALA A 81 -4.70 9.66 -6.11
C ALA A 81 -5.01 8.36 -5.34
N LEU A 82 -6.05 8.36 -4.50
CA LEU A 82 -6.51 7.16 -3.80
C LEU A 82 -7.11 6.14 -4.76
N ASP A 83 -7.86 6.58 -5.78
CA ASP A 83 -8.39 5.68 -6.82
C ASP A 83 -7.27 5.07 -7.66
N ALA A 84 -6.19 5.81 -7.93
CA ALA A 84 -5.00 5.29 -8.58
C ALA A 84 -4.29 4.22 -7.74
N VAL A 85 -4.20 4.40 -6.41
CA VAL A 85 -3.68 3.37 -5.49
C VAL A 85 -4.56 2.11 -5.55
N ALA A 86 -5.88 2.27 -5.45
CA ALA A 86 -6.82 1.15 -5.50
C ALA A 86 -6.71 0.36 -6.81
N ALA A 87 -6.64 1.05 -7.94
CA ALA A 87 -6.45 0.43 -9.25
C ALA A 87 -5.12 -0.33 -9.33
N ALA A 88 -4.03 0.24 -8.83
CA ALA A 88 -2.72 -0.41 -8.83
C ALA A 88 -2.68 -1.67 -7.96
N MET A 89 -3.33 -1.66 -6.79
CA MET A 89 -3.44 -2.83 -5.93
C MET A 89 -4.27 -3.96 -6.58
N ARG A 90 -5.41 -3.63 -7.21
CA ARG A 90 -6.22 -4.61 -7.94
C ARG A 90 -5.50 -5.19 -9.16
N ALA A 91 -4.72 -4.38 -9.86
CA ALA A 91 -3.87 -4.87 -10.95
C ALA A 91 -2.84 -5.89 -10.44
N ARG A 92 -2.26 -5.70 -9.24
CA ARG A 92 -1.41 -6.70 -8.62
C ARG A 92 -2.15 -7.98 -8.23
N ASN A 93 -3.36 -7.87 -7.70
CA ASN A 93 -4.19 -9.04 -7.43
C ASN A 93 -4.49 -9.82 -8.72
N GLU A 94 -4.76 -9.13 -9.82
CA GLU A 94 -4.93 -9.75 -11.13
C GLU A 94 -3.66 -10.46 -11.62
N GLU A 95 -2.50 -9.84 -11.50
CA GLU A 95 -1.22 -10.46 -11.86
C GLU A 95 -0.95 -11.74 -11.04
N VAL A 96 -1.30 -11.75 -9.75
CA VAL A 96 -1.04 -12.88 -8.85
C VAL A 96 -2.08 -14.00 -8.97
N PHE A 97 -3.35 -13.65 -9.02
CA PHE A 97 -4.44 -14.62 -8.94
C PHE A 97 -5.11 -14.89 -10.29
N GLY A 98 -4.89 -14.07 -11.32
CA GLY A 98 -5.48 -14.25 -12.65
C GLY A 98 -7.02 -14.32 -12.61
N THR A 99 -7.55 -15.48 -13.02
CA THR A 99 -9.00 -15.78 -13.01
C THR A 99 -9.44 -16.62 -11.80
N SER A 100 -8.54 -16.85 -10.85
CA SER A 100 -8.82 -17.64 -9.65
C SER A 100 -9.88 -16.94 -8.76
N PRO A 101 -10.80 -17.67 -8.11
CA PRO A 101 -11.80 -17.07 -7.23
C PRO A 101 -11.19 -16.27 -6.06
N GLU A 102 -9.97 -16.60 -5.65
CA GLU A 102 -9.20 -15.88 -4.64
C GLU A 102 -8.94 -14.42 -5.02
N ARG A 103 -8.94 -14.08 -6.32
CA ARG A 103 -8.84 -12.68 -6.78
C ARG A 103 -9.96 -11.83 -6.18
N ALA A 104 -11.20 -12.33 -6.16
CA ALA A 104 -12.33 -11.59 -5.63
C ALA A 104 -12.15 -11.29 -4.13
N VAL A 105 -11.66 -12.27 -3.37
CA VAL A 105 -11.35 -12.10 -1.93
C VAL A 105 -10.27 -11.05 -1.71
N ALA A 106 -9.20 -11.07 -2.51
CA ALA A 106 -8.12 -10.09 -2.43
C ALA A 106 -8.60 -8.68 -2.84
N ASP A 107 -9.44 -8.59 -3.87
CA ASP A 107 -10.02 -7.35 -4.37
C ASP A 107 -11.01 -6.72 -3.39
N ASP A 108 -11.79 -7.53 -2.67
CA ASP A 108 -12.68 -7.09 -1.60
C ASP A 108 -11.90 -6.61 -0.37
N PHE A 109 -10.79 -7.27 -0.04
CA PHE A 109 -9.88 -6.80 1.03
C PHE A 109 -9.31 -5.41 0.72
N VAL A 110 -8.82 -5.21 -0.51
CA VAL A 110 -8.35 -3.90 -0.99
C VAL A 110 -9.49 -2.88 -0.94
N ALA A 111 -10.69 -3.23 -1.39
CA ALA A 111 -11.86 -2.34 -1.38
C ALA A 111 -12.18 -1.82 0.02
N ALA A 112 -12.20 -2.72 1.01
CA ALA A 112 -12.50 -2.39 2.40
C ALA A 112 -11.45 -1.41 2.99
N ARG A 113 -10.16 -1.70 2.78
CA ARG A 113 -9.07 -0.84 3.28
C ARG A 113 -9.06 0.53 2.63
N ILE A 114 -9.23 0.58 1.31
CA ILE A 114 -9.35 1.85 0.57
C ILE A 114 -10.55 2.67 1.06
N GLY A 115 -11.70 2.02 1.31
CA GLY A 115 -12.89 2.67 1.84
C GLY A 115 -12.67 3.30 3.22
N GLU A 116 -12.00 2.58 4.12
CA GLU A 116 -11.65 3.09 5.45
C GLU A 116 -10.68 4.27 5.38
N THR A 117 -9.65 4.18 4.53
CA THR A 117 -8.72 5.29 4.30
C THR A 117 -9.44 6.50 3.70
N ARG A 118 -10.34 6.30 2.74
CA ARG A 118 -11.15 7.39 2.15
C ARG A 118 -11.95 8.11 3.22
N ALA A 119 -12.65 7.37 4.08
CA ALA A 119 -13.45 7.95 5.16
C ALA A 119 -12.58 8.78 6.13
N CYS A 120 -11.42 8.26 6.52
CA CYS A 120 -10.47 8.98 7.38
C CYS A 120 -9.97 10.29 6.73
N LEU A 121 -9.60 10.23 5.44
CA LEU A 121 -9.15 11.40 4.69
C LEU A 121 -10.27 12.44 4.51
N ASP A 122 -11.51 12.01 4.24
CA ASP A 122 -12.68 12.89 4.18
C ASP A 122 -12.92 13.61 5.52
N ASP A 123 -12.75 12.93 6.65
CA ASP A 123 -12.91 13.54 7.97
C ASP A 123 -11.80 14.56 8.26
N LEU A 124 -10.56 14.25 7.90
CA LEU A 124 -9.44 15.21 8.02
C LEU A 124 -9.63 16.44 7.12
N ASP A 125 -10.13 16.25 5.89
CA ASP A 125 -10.40 17.34 4.94
C ASP A 125 -11.52 18.26 5.46
N ARG A 126 -12.56 17.69 6.09
CA ARG A 126 -13.61 18.48 6.77
C ARG A 126 -13.04 19.31 7.92
N LEU A 127 -12.18 18.72 8.77
CA LEU A 127 -11.54 19.43 9.88
C LEU A 127 -10.65 20.58 9.39
N ARG A 128 -9.92 20.38 8.29
CA ARG A 128 -9.13 21.44 7.63
C ARG A 128 -9.99 22.65 7.25
N GLY A 129 -11.20 22.41 6.76
CA GLY A 129 -12.15 23.46 6.37
C GLY A 129 -12.59 24.40 7.50
N HIS A 130 -12.41 24.01 8.77
CA HIS A 130 -12.79 24.82 9.93
C HIS A 130 -11.72 25.84 10.39
N GLY A 131 -10.56 25.92 9.72
CA GLY A 131 -9.58 27.02 9.86
C GLY A 131 -8.81 27.13 11.18
N HIS A 132 -9.22 26.42 12.22
CA HIS A 132 -8.57 26.40 13.55
C HIS A 132 -7.69 25.17 13.79
N PHE A 133 -7.62 24.25 12.83
CA PHE A 133 -6.91 22.99 12.98
C PHE A 133 -5.55 23.04 12.28
N ARG A 134 -4.45 22.96 13.05
CA ARG A 134 -3.09 22.83 12.51
C ARG A 134 -2.83 21.36 12.19
N LEU A 135 -2.54 21.06 10.94
CA LEU A 135 -2.40 19.69 10.45
C LEU A 135 -1.00 19.09 10.61
N ASP A 136 -0.03 19.82 11.17
CA ASP A 136 1.37 19.40 11.23
C ASP A 136 1.56 18.01 11.89
N GLU A 137 0.95 17.76 13.04
CA GLU A 137 0.96 16.45 13.72
C GLU A 137 0.07 15.40 13.03
N PRO A 138 -1.20 15.69 12.68
CA PRO A 138 -2.06 14.77 11.91
C PRO A 138 -1.45 14.28 10.60
N LEU A 139 -0.68 15.11 9.89
CA LEU A 139 -0.04 14.73 8.63
C LEU A 139 1.08 13.72 8.84
N ALA A 140 1.89 13.85 9.89
CA ALA A 140 2.91 12.84 10.21
C ALA A 140 2.26 11.47 10.49
N THR A 141 1.18 11.45 11.27
CA THR A 141 0.41 10.21 11.53
C THR A 141 -0.24 9.66 10.27
N LEU A 142 -0.78 10.54 9.41
CA LEU A 142 -1.35 10.13 8.13
C LEU A 142 -0.31 9.46 7.24
N ARG A 143 0.92 9.99 7.20
CA ARG A 143 2.01 9.38 6.43
C ARG A 143 2.28 7.94 6.86
N GLU A 144 2.33 7.68 8.16
CA GLU A 144 2.51 6.33 8.70
C GLU A 144 1.32 5.41 8.39
N LEU A 145 0.10 5.92 8.52
CA LEU A 145 -1.13 5.19 8.15
C LEU A 145 -1.10 4.78 6.67
N LEU A 146 -0.72 5.70 5.79
CA LEU A 146 -0.62 5.45 4.35
C LEU A 146 0.53 4.50 4.02
N ALA A 147 1.65 4.56 4.73
CA ALA A 147 2.72 3.58 4.56
C ALA A 147 2.25 2.16 4.92
N GLY A 148 1.52 2.03 6.04
CA GLY A 148 0.94 0.77 6.49
C GLY A 148 -0.17 0.24 5.58
N LEU A 149 -0.92 1.09 4.88
CA LEU A 149 -1.92 0.66 3.89
C LEU A 149 -1.30 -0.12 2.72
N GLY A 150 -0.04 0.18 2.38
CA GLY A 150 0.66 -0.52 1.31
C GLY A 150 1.16 -1.90 1.68
N GLU A 151 1.35 -2.17 2.98
CA GLU A 151 1.91 -3.42 3.52
C GLU A 151 0.81 -4.48 3.76
#